data_AF-A0A1G6HN18-F1
#
_entry.id   AF-A0A1G6HN18-F1
#
_cell.length_a   1.000
_cell.length_b   1.000
_cell.length_c   1.000
_cell.angle_alpha   90.00
_cell.angle_beta   90.00
_cell.angle_gamma   90.00
#
_symmetry.space_group_name_H-M   'P 1'
#
loop_
_entity.id
_entity.type
_entity.pdbx_description
1 polymer ?
#
loop_
_entity_poly.entity_id
_entity_poly.type
_entity_poly.pdbx_seq_one_letter_code
_entity_poly.pdbx_strand_id
1 'polypeptide(L)' 'MRQDNPSYRLVNLKDRNDVLDRITRAEQELNQLMDGQVALIAYVKDEEKSTGANNNG' A
#
# COMPACT_ATOMS: atom_id res chain seq x y z
N MET A 1 0.81 13.79 22.82
CA MET A 1 1.11 12.61 21.96
C MET A 1 1.01 13.10 20.52
N ARG A 2 2.11 13.10 19.74
CA ARG A 2 2.04 13.48 18.33
C ARG A 2 1.35 12.32 17.60
N GLN A 3 0.17 12.57 17.04
CA GLN A 3 -0.43 11.66 16.07
C GLN A 3 0.37 11.82 14.79
N ASP A 4 1.33 10.94 14.55
CA ASP A 4 1.91 10.77 13.23
C ASP A 4 0.78 10.24 12.34
N ASN A 5 0.10 11.15 11.65
CA ASN A 5 -0.91 10.78 10.66
C ASN A 5 -0.17 10.11 9.50
N PRO A 6 -0.30 8.78 9.30
CA PRO A 6 0.28 8.15 8.13
C PRO A 6 -0.28 8.83 6.88
N SER A 7 0.60 9.48 6.12
CA SER A 7 0.26 10.08 4.83
C SER A 7 -0.01 8.96 3.84
N TYR A 8 -1.24 8.47 3.81
CA TYR A 8 -1.70 7.59 2.74
C TYR A 8 -1.84 8.38 1.44
N ARG A 9 -1.20 7.92 0.37
CA ARG A 9 -1.33 8.52 -0.97
C ARG A 9 -1.91 7.49 -1.92
N LEU A 10 -2.83 7.95 -2.77
CA LEU A 10 -3.30 7.17 -3.91
C LEU A 10 -2.18 7.12 -4.95
N VAL A 11 -1.77 5.91 -5.31
CA VAL A 11 -0.71 5.68 -6.29
C VAL A 11 -1.34 5.27 -7.61
N ASN A 12 -0.88 5.87 -8.71
CA ASN A 12 -1.28 5.42 -10.04
C ASN A 12 -0.50 4.14 -10.39
N LEU A 13 -1.23 3.04 -10.61
CA LEU A 13 -0.67 1.72 -10.87
C LEU A 13 -0.57 1.37 -12.37
N LYS A 14 -0.83 2.33 -13.27
CA LYS A 14 -0.90 2.09 -14.73
C LYS A 14 0.31 1.33 -15.30
N ASP A 15 1.51 1.59 -14.77
CA ASP A 15 2.75 0.97 -15.25
C ASP A 15 3.31 -0.09 -14.28
N ARG A 16 2.50 -0.55 -13.31
CA ARG A 16 2.86 -1.52 -12.26
C ARG A 16 2.02 -2.80 -12.41
N ASN A 17 2.16 -3.46 -13.56
CA ASN A 17 1.40 -4.68 -13.88
C ASN A 17 1.58 -5.78 -12.84
N ASP A 18 2.79 -5.89 -12.26
CA ASP A 18 3.10 -6.83 -11.18
C ASP A 18 2.26 -6.60 -9.91
N VAL A 19 2.00 -5.33 -9.58
CA VAL A 19 1.16 -4.95 -8.44
C VAL A 19 -0.31 -5.17 -8.77
N LEU A 20 -0.74 -4.83 -9.98
CA LEU A 20 -2.11 -5.08 -10.44
C LEU A 20 -2.45 -6.57 -10.40
N ASP A 21 -1.56 -7.43 -10.91
CA ASP A 21 -1.74 -8.89 -10.89
C ASP A 21 -1.91 -9.43 -9.47
N ARG A 22 -1.13 -8.91 -8.51
CA ARG A 22 -1.25 -9.29 -7.09
C ARG A 22 -2.59 -8.86 -6.50
N ILE A 23 -3.04 -7.64 -6.80
CA ILE A 23 -4.34 -7.13 -6.34
C ILE A 23 -5.48 -7.99 -6.91
N THR A 24 -5.44 -8.29 -8.21
CA THR A 24 -6.48 -9.11 -8.87
C THR A 24 -6.54 -10.52 -8.30
N ARG A 25 -5.39 -11.16 -8.03
CA ARG A 25 -5.38 -12.50 -7.39
C ARG A 25 -6.00 -12.45 -5.99
N ALA A 26 -5.61 -11.47 -5.18
CA ALA A 26 -6.17 -11.29 -3.85
C ALA A 26 -7.69 -11.06 -3.90
N GLU A 27 -8.18 -10.28 -4.86
CA GLU A 27 -9.61 -10.05 -5.06
C GLU A 27 -10.35 -11.35 -5.39
N GLN A 28 -9.80 -12.17 -6.29
CA GLN A 28 -10.39 -13.45 -6.68
C GLN A 28 -10.44 -14.43 -5.50
N GLU A 29 -9.38 -14.54 -4.72
CA GLU A 29 -9.32 -15.39 -3.53
C GLU A 29 -10.34 -14.96 -2.48
N LEU A 30 -10.50 -13.65 -2.27
CA LEU A 30 -11.47 -13.11 -1.32
C LEU A 30 -12.91 -13.27 -1.79
N ASN A 31 -13.17 -13.09 -3.08
CA ASN A 31 -14.50 -13.33 -3.65
C ASN A 31 -14.93 -14.79 -3.47
N GLN A 32 -13.99 -15.73 -3.61
CA GLN A 32 -14.25 -17.16 -3.36
C GLN A 32 -14.50 -17.46 -1.87
N LEU A 33 -13.72 -16.84 -0.97
CA LEU A 33 -13.86 -17.05 0.47
C LEU A 33 -15.17 -16.47 1.03
N MET A 34 -15.58 -15.32 0.52
CA MET A 34 -16.73 -14.56 1.02
C MET A 34 -18.03 -14.88 0.28
N ASP A 35 -17.96 -15.71 -0.77
CA ASP A 35 -19.07 -16.01 -1.70
C ASP A 35 -19.81 -14.74 -2.16
N GLY A 36 -19.04 -13.74 -2.56
CA GLY A 36 -19.55 -12.40 -2.82
C GLY A 36 -18.54 -11.50 -3.54
N GLN A 37 -18.97 -10.26 -3.84
CA GLN A 37 -18.11 -9.25 -4.45
C GLN A 37 -17.37 -8.45 -3.37
N VAL A 38 -16.04 -8.42 -3.48
CA VAL A 38 -15.15 -7.69 -2.58
C VAL A 38 -14.43 -6.59 -3.36
N ALA A 39 -14.39 -5.38 -2.79
CA ALA A 39 -13.60 -4.28 -3.33
C ALA A 39 -12.32 -4.12 -2.49
N LEU A 40 -11.17 -4.05 -3.16
CA LEU A 40 -9.87 -3.86 -2.51
C LEU A 40 -9.35 -2.43 -2.67
N ILE A 41 -8.89 -1.85 -1.56
CA ILE A 41 -8.18 -0.56 -1.54
C ILE A 41 -6.76 -0.83 -1.04
N ALA A 42 -5.77 -0.68 -1.92
CA ALA A 42 -4.37 -0.86 -1.61
C ALA A 42 -3.67 0.48 -1.34
N TYR A 43 -2.78 0.52 -0.34
CA TYR A 43 -1.98 1.68 0.00
C TYR A 43 -0.49 1.32 -0.01
N VAL A 44 0.34 2.22 -0.51
CA VAL A 44 1.80 2.12 -0.35
C VAL A 44 2.18 2.98 0.85
N LYS A 45 2.77 2.38 1.87
CA LYS A 45 3.40 3.12 2.95
C LYS A 45 4.77 3.54 2.45
N ASP A 46 4.98 4.85 2.26
CA ASP A 46 6.34 5.37 2.07
C ASP A 46 7.14 4.99 3.33
N GLU A 47 8.18 4.17 3.17
CA GLU A 47 9.18 4.04 4.21
C GLU A 47 9.80 5.42 4.39
N GLU A 48 9.62 6.02 5.57
CA GLU A 48 10.31 7.24 5.93
C GLU A 48 11.78 7.06 5.57
N LYS A 49 12.29 7.91 4.69
CA LYS A 49 13.74 8.05 4.49
C LYS A 49 14.30 8.24 5.89
N SER A 50 14.98 7.22 6.42
CA SER A 50 15.86 7.35 7.58
C SER A 50 16.88 8.42 7.23
N THR A 51 16.58 9.67 7.55
CA THR A 51 17.56 10.74 7.57
C THR A 51 18.48 10.40 8.71
N GLY A 52 19.54 9.66 8.41
CA GLY A 52 20.69 9.51 9.29
C GLY A 52 21.20 10.91 9.62
N ALA A 53 20.88 11.40 10.80
CA ALA A 53 21.49 12.58 11.37
C ALA A 53 22.93 12.20 11.76
N ASN A 54 23.84 12.33 10.81
CA ASN A 54 25.27 12.33 11.07
C ASN A 54 25.64 13.69 11.68
N ASN A 55 25.55 13.79 13.00
CA ASN A 55 26.00 14.97 13.74
C ASN A 55 27.48 14.78 14.11
N ASN A 56 28.38 15.35 13.31
CA ASN A 56 29.75 15.65 13.72
C ASN A 56 29.83 17.15 14.01
N GLY A 57 30.13 17.50 15.27
CA GLY A 57 30.44 18.84 15.74
C GLY A 57 31.31 18.76 16.97
#